data_AF-A0A2V3PLN8-F1
#
_entry.id   AF-A0A2V3PLN8-F1
#
_cell.length_a   1.000
_cell.length_b   1.000
_cell.length_c   1.000
_cell.angle_alpha   90.00
_cell.angle_beta   90.00
_cell.angle_gamma   90.00
#
_symmetry.space_group_name_H-M   'P 1'
#
loop_
_entity.id
_entity.type
_entity.pdbx_description
1 polymer ?
#
loop_
_entity_poly.entity_id
_entity_poly.type
_entity_poly.pdbx_seq_one_letter_code
_entity_poly.pdbx_strand_id
1 'polypeptide(L)'
;PNGKHATFARLRQTMGTCYYDSWIFHTPLELRDENRNNKFCINVYDRINTGEIYPRQKLIPELKRTGYKNRFYRQKPLELFRILLTDSRAETLIKAGYKKLLQRIMDSGWTLSIDNYFQSIRICIRNGYKIKDAIMWCDYVDMLRFFGKDLHNAKYVCPTDLKAEHDRYVIKKAKANARLAIEKQLEKEADYRQAKEKFFGLMFSDGLISVRVLESVAEIVAEGRAMKHCVASYHSKADSLILTACIDGKKIETIELSLSQLRVIQSRGKCNKCTEYHSQIINLVESNISQIQERLAA
;
A
#
# COMPACT_ATOMS: atom_id res chain seq x y z
N PRO A 1 -22.31 -28.51 -8.53
CA PRO A 1 -21.41 -28.49 -7.35
C PRO A 1 -20.98 -27.06 -6.99
N ASN A 2 -21.28 -26.57 -5.79
CA ASN A 2 -21.07 -25.14 -5.41
C ASN A 2 -19.65 -24.85 -4.86
N GLY A 3 -18.65 -25.67 -5.20
CA GLY A 3 -17.27 -25.53 -4.71
C GLY A 3 -17.10 -25.58 -3.18
N LYS A 4 -18.11 -26.10 -2.46
CA LYS A 4 -18.00 -26.41 -1.03
C LYS A 4 -16.97 -27.51 -0.84
N HIS A 5 -16.17 -27.37 0.21
CA HIS A 5 -15.15 -28.34 0.59
C HIS A 5 -15.16 -28.48 2.11
N ALA A 6 -14.55 -29.56 2.58
CA ALA A 6 -14.27 -29.78 3.99
C ALA A 6 -12.91 -30.48 4.09
N THR A 7 -12.15 -30.13 5.12
CA THR A 7 -10.84 -30.69 5.36
C THR A 7 -10.97 -32.00 6.13
N PHE A 8 -10.40 -33.07 5.59
CA PHE A 8 -10.29 -34.36 6.25
C PHE A 8 -8.81 -34.62 6.55
N ALA A 9 -8.43 -34.58 7.82
CA ALA A 9 -7.02 -34.63 8.19
C ALA A 9 -6.77 -35.20 9.60
N ARG A 10 -5.54 -35.68 9.82
CA ARG A 10 -5.09 -36.15 11.14
C ARG A 10 -4.98 -34.97 12.10
N LEU A 11 -4.90 -35.24 13.40
CA LEU A 11 -4.65 -34.19 14.36
C LEU A 11 -3.25 -33.59 14.10
N ARG A 12 -3.08 -32.30 14.35
CA ARG A 12 -1.78 -31.63 14.29
C ARG A 12 -1.30 -31.28 15.69
N GLN A 13 0.01 -31.20 15.84
CA GLN A 13 0.63 -30.64 17.04
C GLN A 13 0.32 -29.14 17.13
N THR A 14 -0.39 -28.72 18.18
CA THR A 14 -0.83 -27.32 18.37
C THR A 14 -0.21 -26.65 19.61
N MET A 15 0.49 -27.39 20.48
CA MET A 15 1.07 -26.89 21.73
C MET A 15 2.35 -27.63 22.14
N GLY A 16 3.34 -26.91 22.67
CA GLY A 16 4.40 -27.49 23.53
C GLY A 16 5.66 -28.08 22.87
N THR A 17 5.86 -27.92 21.55
CA THR A 17 7.08 -28.41 20.86
C THR A 17 7.58 -27.40 19.83
N CYS A 18 8.85 -27.49 19.42
CA CYS A 18 9.44 -26.63 18.38
C CYS A 18 8.92 -26.91 16.95
N TYR A 19 8.07 -27.92 16.76
CA TYR A 19 7.51 -28.33 15.47
C TYR A 19 6.01 -28.09 15.40
N TYR A 20 5.62 -26.81 15.48
CA TYR A 20 4.26 -26.37 15.18
C TYR A 20 3.92 -26.78 13.74
N ASP A 21 2.75 -27.41 13.52
CA ASP A 21 2.22 -27.89 12.22
C ASP A 21 2.61 -29.30 11.73
N SER A 22 3.15 -30.18 12.58
CA SER A 22 3.32 -31.60 12.23
C SER A 22 2.06 -32.45 12.46
N TRP A 23 1.78 -33.38 11.55
CA TRP A 23 0.70 -34.37 11.71
C TRP A 23 1.05 -35.39 12.80
N ILE A 24 0.06 -35.73 13.63
CA ILE A 24 0.16 -36.78 14.63
C ILE A 24 -0.26 -38.10 13.96
N PHE A 25 0.71 -38.85 13.46
CA PHE A 25 0.47 -40.02 12.60
C PHE A 25 -0.38 -41.13 13.25
N HIS A 26 -0.40 -41.24 14.57
CA HIS A 26 -1.21 -42.24 15.29
C HIS A 26 -2.66 -41.82 15.52
N THR A 27 -3.05 -40.57 15.20
CA THR A 27 -4.44 -40.09 15.35
C THR A 27 -5.29 -40.43 14.13
N PRO A 28 -6.59 -40.73 14.29
CA PRO A 28 -7.47 -40.99 13.16
C PRO A 28 -7.62 -39.78 12.23
N LEU A 29 -7.98 -40.04 10.97
CA LEU A 29 -8.43 -39.00 10.06
C LEU A 29 -9.85 -38.58 10.45
N GLU A 30 -10.06 -37.29 10.64
CA GLU A 30 -11.35 -36.74 11.05
C GLU A 30 -11.68 -35.50 10.21
N LEU A 31 -12.97 -35.17 10.15
CA LEU A 31 -13.41 -33.92 9.56
C LEU A 31 -12.99 -32.77 10.48
N ARG A 32 -12.17 -31.86 9.96
CA ARG A 32 -11.61 -30.73 10.72
C ARG A 32 -12.41 -29.47 10.41
N ASP A 33 -12.73 -28.73 11.46
CA ASP A 33 -13.35 -27.41 11.33
C ASP A 33 -12.32 -26.43 10.74
N GLU A 34 -12.70 -25.78 9.64
CA GLU A 34 -11.90 -24.77 8.92
C GLU A 34 -12.17 -23.37 9.48
N ASN A 35 -12.31 -23.29 10.81
CA ASN A 35 -12.90 -22.13 11.45
C ASN A 35 -12.13 -20.84 11.11
N ARG A 36 -12.91 -19.82 10.74
CA ARG A 36 -12.51 -18.69 9.89
C ARG A 36 -11.32 -17.91 10.42
N ASN A 37 -10.57 -17.33 9.47
CA ASN A 37 -9.57 -16.30 9.65
C ASN A 37 -10.07 -15.14 10.55
N ASN A 38 -10.00 -15.28 11.87
CA ASN A 38 -9.86 -14.12 12.75
C ASN A 38 -8.41 -13.62 12.59
N LYS A 39 -8.14 -12.33 12.79
CA LYS A 39 -6.81 -11.71 12.73
C LYS A 39 -5.72 -12.49 13.50
N PHE A 40 -6.12 -13.33 14.46
CA PHE A 40 -5.26 -14.14 15.33
C PHE A 40 -5.18 -15.63 14.97
N CYS A 41 -6.07 -16.17 14.12
CA CYS A 41 -6.13 -17.59 13.79
C CYS A 41 -6.20 -17.78 12.28
N ILE A 42 -5.13 -18.30 11.68
CA ILE A 42 -5.03 -18.58 10.25
C ILE A 42 -5.48 -20.01 9.98
N ASN A 43 -6.27 -20.25 8.93
CA ASN A 43 -6.50 -21.61 8.44
C ASN A 43 -5.19 -22.19 7.86
N VAL A 44 -4.49 -23.00 8.66
CA VAL A 44 -3.19 -23.56 8.26
C VAL A 44 -3.34 -24.57 7.12
N TYR A 45 -4.51 -25.21 6.94
CA TYR A 45 -4.72 -26.15 5.83
C TYR A 45 -4.64 -25.45 4.46
N ASP A 46 -5.08 -24.20 4.37
CA ASP A 46 -4.96 -23.36 3.16
C ASP A 46 -3.51 -22.97 2.86
N ARG A 47 -2.60 -23.10 3.84
CA ARG A 47 -1.18 -22.72 3.71
C ARG A 47 -0.27 -23.88 3.33
N ILE A 48 -0.76 -25.11 3.35
CA ILE A 48 0.03 -26.27 2.95
C ILE A 48 0.43 -26.11 1.48
N ASN A 49 1.73 -26.19 1.21
CA ASN A 49 2.24 -26.16 -0.15
C ASN A 49 2.00 -27.51 -0.81
N THR A 50 1.61 -27.49 -2.08
CA THR A 50 1.50 -28.72 -2.87
C THR A 50 2.87 -29.01 -3.48
N GLY A 51 3.58 -30.01 -2.95
CA GLY A 51 4.87 -30.45 -3.48
C GLY A 51 4.68 -31.25 -4.76
N GLU A 52 4.45 -32.56 -4.62
CA GLU A 52 4.25 -33.47 -5.74
C GLU A 52 2.76 -33.78 -5.93
N ILE A 53 2.34 -33.85 -7.20
CA ILE A 53 0.95 -34.16 -7.54
C ILE A 53 0.90 -35.48 -8.30
N TYR A 54 0.08 -36.40 -7.83
CA TYR A 54 -0.11 -37.68 -8.49
C TYR A 54 -0.59 -37.49 -9.94
N PRO A 55 0.12 -38.03 -10.95
CA PRO A 55 -0.12 -37.71 -12.35
C PRO A 55 -1.41 -38.32 -12.90
N ARG A 56 -1.88 -39.43 -12.33
CA ARG A 56 -3.11 -40.11 -12.79
C ARG A 56 -4.32 -39.58 -12.02
N GLN A 57 -5.02 -38.62 -12.62
CA GLN A 57 -6.16 -37.95 -12.00
C GLN A 57 -7.49 -38.52 -12.52
N LYS A 58 -8.39 -38.89 -11.60
CA LYS A 58 -9.79 -39.16 -11.93
C LYS A 58 -10.60 -37.90 -11.63
N LEU A 59 -11.15 -37.29 -12.68
CA LEU A 59 -11.94 -36.05 -12.57
C LEU A 59 -13.43 -36.35 -12.69
N ILE A 60 -14.24 -35.61 -11.95
CA ILE A 60 -15.71 -35.58 -12.11
C ILE A 60 -16.09 -34.95 -13.46
N PRO A 61 -17.26 -35.28 -14.04
CA PRO A 61 -17.69 -34.77 -15.34
C PRO A 61 -17.67 -33.24 -15.45
N GLU A 62 -18.03 -32.53 -14.38
CA GLU A 62 -18.08 -31.08 -14.32
C GLU A 62 -16.69 -30.45 -14.50
N LEU A 63 -15.66 -31.02 -13.87
CA LEU A 63 -14.28 -30.57 -14.07
C LEU A 63 -13.76 -30.94 -15.46
N LYS A 64 -14.14 -32.10 -16.01
CA LYS A 64 -13.79 -32.45 -17.40
C LYS A 64 -14.36 -31.45 -18.40
N ARG A 65 -15.62 -31.01 -18.21
CA ARG A 65 -16.31 -30.03 -19.07
C ARG A 65 -15.58 -28.68 -19.15
N THR A 66 -14.87 -28.29 -18.10
CA THR A 66 -14.16 -27.00 -18.05
C THR A 66 -13.00 -26.89 -19.05
N GLY A 67 -12.53 -28.01 -19.60
CA GLY A 67 -11.37 -28.03 -20.50
C GLY A 67 -10.03 -28.07 -19.75
N TYR A 68 -10.04 -28.38 -18.44
CA TYR A 68 -8.83 -28.68 -17.67
C TYR A 68 -8.09 -29.89 -18.27
N LYS A 69 -6.78 -29.73 -18.53
CA LYS A 69 -5.91 -30.73 -19.19
C LYS A 69 -4.76 -31.18 -18.28
N ASN A 70 -5.05 -31.53 -17.02
CA ASN A 70 -4.06 -31.98 -16.03
C ASN A 70 -2.92 -30.97 -15.79
N ARG A 71 -3.21 -29.67 -15.91
CA ARG A 71 -2.25 -28.58 -15.65
C ARG A 71 -2.85 -27.64 -14.63
N PHE A 72 -2.16 -27.46 -13.51
CA PHE A 72 -2.61 -26.58 -12.43
C PHE A 72 -2.23 -25.11 -12.61
N TYR A 73 -1.57 -24.74 -13.71
CA TYR A 73 -1.22 -23.35 -14.01
C TYR A 73 -0.45 -22.64 -12.87
N ARG A 74 0.41 -23.37 -12.14
CA ARG A 74 1.12 -22.90 -10.94
C ARG A 74 0.21 -22.49 -9.77
N GLN A 75 -1.01 -23.01 -9.75
CA GLN A 75 -1.99 -22.79 -8.68
C GLN A 75 -2.15 -24.04 -7.83
N LYS A 76 -2.69 -23.87 -6.62
CA LYS A 76 -3.05 -24.99 -5.75
C LYS A 76 -4.21 -25.77 -6.37
N PRO A 77 -4.18 -27.13 -6.38
CA PRO A 77 -5.26 -27.94 -6.94
C PRO A 77 -6.64 -27.62 -6.36
N LEU A 78 -6.71 -27.50 -5.03
CA LEU A 78 -7.95 -27.18 -4.33
C LEU A 78 -8.54 -25.85 -4.81
N GLU A 79 -7.75 -24.78 -4.81
CA GLU A 79 -8.20 -23.45 -5.22
C GLU A 79 -8.63 -23.42 -6.68
N LEU A 80 -7.86 -24.02 -7.59
CA LEU A 80 -8.22 -24.10 -9.00
C LEU A 80 -9.54 -24.85 -9.20
N PHE A 81 -9.73 -26.01 -8.57
CA PHE A 81 -10.96 -26.78 -8.72
C PHE A 81 -12.17 -26.09 -8.10
N ARG A 82 -12.00 -25.44 -6.94
CA ARG A 82 -13.07 -24.65 -6.32
C ARG A 82 -13.53 -23.55 -7.27
N ILE A 83 -12.60 -22.75 -7.80
CA ILE A 83 -12.90 -21.68 -8.75
C ILE A 83 -13.58 -22.22 -10.02
N LEU A 84 -13.10 -23.34 -10.57
CA LEU A 84 -13.71 -23.95 -11.76
C LEU A 84 -15.13 -24.48 -11.53
N LEU A 85 -15.46 -24.86 -10.29
CA LEU A 85 -16.79 -25.34 -9.92
C LEU A 85 -17.74 -24.20 -9.53
N THR A 86 -17.22 -23.07 -9.04
CA THR A 86 -18.03 -21.93 -8.60
C THR A 86 -18.24 -20.88 -9.69
N ASP A 87 -17.27 -20.68 -10.58
CA ASP A 87 -17.24 -19.54 -11.49
C ASP A 87 -16.90 -19.96 -12.94
N SER A 88 -17.89 -19.84 -13.83
CA SER A 88 -17.76 -20.18 -15.25
C SER A 88 -16.78 -19.27 -16.03
N ARG A 89 -16.39 -18.13 -15.45
CA ARG A 89 -15.40 -17.23 -16.05
C ARG A 89 -14.01 -17.86 -16.08
N ALA A 90 -13.67 -18.70 -15.11
CA ALA A 90 -12.43 -19.48 -15.11
C ALA A 90 -12.39 -20.49 -16.26
N GLU A 91 -13.50 -21.21 -16.46
CA GLU A 91 -13.69 -22.11 -17.61
C GLU A 91 -13.49 -21.34 -18.94
N THR A 92 -14.06 -20.14 -19.06
CA THR A 92 -13.91 -19.29 -20.24
C THR A 92 -12.44 -18.95 -20.51
N LEU A 93 -11.67 -18.56 -19.49
CA LEU A 93 -10.24 -18.25 -19.63
C LEU A 93 -9.41 -19.47 -20.07
N ILE A 94 -9.71 -20.66 -19.51
CA ILE A 94 -9.02 -21.90 -19.90
C ILE A 94 -9.31 -22.23 -21.37
N LYS A 95 -10.58 -22.20 -21.77
CA LYS A 95 -11.01 -22.54 -23.13
C LYS A 95 -10.51 -21.54 -24.17
N ALA A 96 -10.47 -20.25 -23.82
CA ALA A 96 -9.89 -19.20 -24.66
C ALA A 96 -8.35 -19.24 -24.72
N GLY A 97 -7.69 -20.08 -23.90
CA GLY A 97 -6.24 -20.25 -23.90
C GLY A 97 -5.46 -19.19 -23.08
N TYR A 98 -6.15 -18.33 -22.32
CA TYR A 98 -5.52 -17.30 -21.49
C TYR A 98 -5.02 -17.84 -20.14
N LYS A 99 -4.19 -18.88 -20.19
CA LYS A 99 -3.68 -19.60 -19.01
C LYS A 99 -2.84 -18.72 -18.09
N LYS A 100 -1.99 -17.86 -18.67
CA LYS A 100 -1.15 -16.91 -17.90
C LYS A 100 -1.99 -15.83 -17.21
N LEU A 101 -3.07 -15.40 -17.86
CA LEU A 101 -3.99 -14.42 -17.29
C LEU A 101 -4.81 -15.03 -16.15
N LEU A 102 -5.30 -16.26 -16.35
CA LEU A 102 -5.94 -17.03 -15.28
C LEU A 102 -5.04 -17.12 -14.05
N GLN A 103 -3.78 -17.52 -14.24
CA GLN A 103 -2.79 -17.58 -13.16
C GLN A 103 -2.65 -16.22 -12.46
N ARG A 104 -2.43 -15.14 -13.23
CA ARG A 104 -2.24 -13.78 -12.69
C ARG A 104 -3.44 -13.29 -11.86
N ILE A 105 -4.66 -13.58 -12.30
CA ILE A 105 -5.90 -13.19 -11.61
C ILE A 105 -6.08 -14.00 -10.32
N MET A 106 -5.75 -15.29 -10.35
CA MET A 106 -5.77 -16.13 -9.14
C MET A 106 -4.73 -15.66 -8.12
N ASP A 107 -3.51 -15.32 -8.57
CA ASP A 107 -2.43 -14.81 -7.71
C ASP A 107 -2.78 -13.48 -7.01
N SER A 108 -3.58 -12.61 -7.63
CA SER A 108 -4.07 -11.36 -7.00
C SER A 108 -5.39 -11.49 -6.25
N GLY A 109 -5.91 -12.71 -6.09
CA GLY A 109 -7.22 -12.95 -5.50
C GLY A 109 -8.32 -12.91 -6.56
N TRP A 110 -8.94 -14.07 -6.79
CA TRP A 110 -9.89 -14.32 -7.87
C TRP A 110 -11.03 -13.31 -7.92
N THR A 111 -11.86 -13.25 -6.88
CA THR A 111 -13.16 -12.54 -6.89
C THR A 111 -13.03 -11.06 -7.26
N LEU A 112 -12.19 -10.31 -6.55
CA LEU A 112 -12.02 -8.88 -6.81
C LEU A 112 -11.34 -8.62 -8.16
N SER A 113 -10.37 -9.46 -8.51
CA SER A 113 -9.60 -9.27 -9.75
C SER A 113 -10.45 -9.57 -10.98
N ILE A 114 -11.18 -10.69 -11.01
CA ILE A 114 -11.91 -11.10 -12.22
C ILE A 114 -13.00 -10.09 -12.59
N ASP A 115 -13.71 -9.52 -11.62
CA ASP A 115 -14.76 -8.51 -11.86
C ASP A 115 -14.20 -7.28 -12.58
N ASN A 116 -13.00 -6.85 -12.19
CA ASN A 116 -12.33 -5.68 -12.75
C ASN A 116 -11.88 -5.86 -14.21
N TYR A 117 -11.59 -7.09 -14.64
CA TYR A 117 -11.02 -7.36 -15.96
C TYR A 117 -11.96 -8.09 -16.92
N PHE A 118 -13.03 -8.74 -16.43
CA PHE A 118 -13.78 -9.69 -17.25
C PHE A 118 -14.41 -9.06 -18.50
N GLN A 119 -14.92 -7.82 -18.41
CA GLN A 119 -15.46 -7.14 -19.59
C GLN A 119 -14.38 -6.89 -20.65
N SER A 120 -13.22 -6.37 -20.24
CA SER A 120 -12.06 -6.19 -21.11
C SER A 120 -11.61 -7.51 -21.75
N ILE A 121 -11.59 -8.59 -20.97
CA ILE A 121 -11.26 -9.94 -21.44
C ILE A 121 -12.26 -10.41 -22.51
N ARG A 122 -13.57 -10.20 -22.33
CA ARG A 122 -14.59 -10.57 -23.32
C ARG A 122 -14.36 -9.85 -24.65
N ILE A 123 -13.96 -8.58 -24.61
CA ILE A 123 -13.60 -7.82 -25.81
C ILE A 123 -12.36 -8.41 -26.47
N CYS A 124 -11.31 -8.76 -25.70
CA CYS A 124 -10.14 -9.45 -26.24
C CYS A 124 -10.50 -10.76 -26.94
N ILE A 125 -11.34 -11.60 -26.32
CA ILE A 125 -11.79 -12.88 -26.89
C ILE A 125 -12.52 -12.62 -28.21
N ARG A 126 -13.48 -11.69 -28.22
CA ARG A 126 -14.29 -11.37 -29.40
C ARG A 126 -13.44 -10.90 -30.59
N ASN A 127 -12.36 -10.17 -30.32
CA ASN A 127 -11.45 -9.65 -31.34
C ASN A 127 -10.27 -10.60 -31.64
N GLY A 128 -10.25 -11.82 -31.06
CA GLY A 128 -9.16 -12.78 -31.27
C GLY A 128 -7.80 -12.33 -30.72
N TYR A 129 -7.77 -11.33 -29.84
CA TYR A 129 -6.55 -10.72 -29.33
C TYR A 129 -5.82 -11.66 -28.37
N LYS A 130 -4.53 -11.97 -28.61
CA LYS A 130 -3.76 -12.87 -27.74
C LYS A 130 -2.90 -12.10 -26.74
N ILE A 131 -3.30 -12.12 -25.47
CA ILE A 131 -2.53 -11.55 -24.35
C ILE A 131 -1.31 -12.43 -24.06
N LYS A 132 -0.13 -12.00 -24.52
CA LYS A 132 1.14 -12.73 -24.31
C LYS A 132 1.72 -12.52 -22.90
N ASP A 133 1.62 -11.28 -22.42
CA ASP A 133 2.06 -10.84 -21.09
C ASP A 133 0.83 -10.40 -20.29
N ALA A 134 0.45 -11.21 -19.31
CA ALA A 134 -0.71 -10.96 -18.48
C ALA A 134 -0.47 -9.85 -17.45
N ILE A 135 0.77 -9.68 -16.98
CA ILE A 135 1.10 -8.68 -15.96
C ILE A 135 1.01 -7.30 -16.61
N MET A 136 1.76 -7.11 -17.69
CA MET A 136 1.78 -5.85 -18.43
C MET A 136 0.39 -5.44 -18.93
N TRP A 137 -0.42 -6.42 -19.37
CA TRP A 137 -1.78 -6.13 -19.83
C TRP A 137 -2.71 -5.69 -18.69
N CYS A 138 -2.67 -6.34 -17.52
CA CYS A 138 -3.45 -5.89 -16.37
C CYS A 138 -3.04 -4.49 -15.92
N ASP A 139 -1.73 -4.22 -15.81
CA ASP A 139 -1.20 -2.91 -15.42
C ASP A 139 -1.63 -1.82 -16.41
N TYR A 140 -1.58 -2.12 -17.71
CA TYR A 140 -2.08 -1.22 -18.76
C TYR A 140 -3.59 -0.96 -18.64
N VAL A 141 -4.42 -1.98 -18.41
CA VAL A 141 -5.87 -1.82 -18.22
C VAL A 141 -6.18 -0.98 -16.97
N ASP A 142 -5.41 -1.13 -15.90
CA ASP A 142 -5.54 -0.30 -14.70
C ASP A 142 -5.16 1.17 -14.98
N MET A 143 -4.15 1.42 -15.82
CA MET A 143 -3.83 2.77 -16.28
C MET A 143 -4.96 3.36 -17.13
N LEU A 144 -5.55 2.59 -18.04
CA LEU A 144 -6.71 3.03 -18.81
C LEU A 144 -7.88 3.41 -17.89
N ARG A 145 -8.15 2.61 -16.85
CA ARG A 145 -9.17 2.91 -15.84
C ARG A 145 -8.86 4.21 -15.09
N PHE A 146 -7.61 4.39 -14.66
CA PHE A 146 -7.15 5.62 -13.98
C PHE A 146 -7.38 6.87 -14.84
N PHE A 147 -7.18 6.79 -16.16
CA PHE A 147 -7.42 7.89 -17.09
C PHE A 147 -8.86 7.98 -17.61
N GLY A 148 -9.81 7.22 -17.05
CA GLY A 148 -11.21 7.24 -17.45
C GLY A 148 -11.45 6.80 -18.91
N LYS A 149 -10.60 5.91 -19.44
CA LYS A 149 -10.77 5.38 -20.79
C LYS A 149 -11.82 4.27 -20.82
N ASP A 150 -12.50 4.15 -21.95
CA ASP A 150 -13.54 3.14 -22.14
C ASP A 150 -12.95 1.74 -22.31
N LEU A 151 -13.15 0.90 -21.29
CA LEU A 151 -12.70 -0.49 -21.26
C LEU A 151 -13.60 -1.45 -22.08
N HIS A 152 -14.70 -0.96 -22.64
CA HIS A 152 -15.57 -1.75 -23.53
C HIS A 152 -15.18 -1.63 -25.00
N ASN A 153 -14.21 -0.76 -25.31
CA ASN A 153 -13.78 -0.51 -26.68
C ASN A 153 -12.49 -1.28 -27.02
N ALA A 154 -12.54 -2.04 -28.10
CA ALA A 154 -11.41 -2.83 -28.61
C ALA A 154 -10.17 -1.98 -28.89
N LYS A 155 -10.35 -0.73 -29.32
CA LYS A 155 -9.27 0.22 -29.59
C LYS A 155 -8.33 0.40 -28.39
N TYR A 156 -8.87 0.38 -27.18
CA TYR A 156 -8.07 0.56 -25.96
C TYR A 156 -7.55 -0.78 -25.45
N VAL A 157 -8.40 -1.79 -25.38
CA VAL A 157 -8.09 -3.05 -24.69
C VAL A 157 -7.25 -4.02 -25.51
N CYS A 158 -7.29 -3.91 -26.84
CA CYS A 158 -6.57 -4.76 -27.79
C CYS A 158 -5.51 -3.96 -28.57
N PRO A 159 -4.45 -3.44 -27.91
CA PRO A 159 -3.41 -2.68 -28.61
C PRO A 159 -2.60 -3.59 -29.55
N THR A 160 -2.21 -3.08 -30.72
CA THR A 160 -1.32 -3.80 -31.64
C THR A 160 0.06 -4.04 -31.02
N ASP A 161 0.60 -3.03 -30.34
CA ASP A 161 1.80 -3.12 -29.51
C ASP A 161 1.47 -2.77 -28.06
N LEU A 162 1.33 -3.81 -27.24
CA LEU A 162 1.02 -3.66 -25.82
C LEU A 162 2.14 -2.91 -25.08
N LYS A 163 3.41 -3.12 -25.43
CA LYS A 163 4.54 -2.55 -24.70
C LYS A 163 4.63 -1.05 -24.97
N ALA A 164 4.54 -0.65 -26.24
CA ALA A 164 4.57 0.76 -26.60
C ALA A 164 3.43 1.56 -25.96
N GLU A 165 2.19 1.05 -25.98
CA GLU A 165 1.07 1.73 -25.32
C GLU A 165 1.20 1.71 -23.80
N HIS A 166 1.64 0.60 -23.20
CA HIS A 166 1.93 0.56 -21.77
C HIS A 166 2.94 1.65 -21.37
N ASP A 167 4.08 1.72 -22.04
CA ASP A 167 5.15 2.67 -21.70
C ASP A 167 4.71 4.13 -21.88
N ARG A 168 3.90 4.39 -22.92
CA ARG A 168 3.26 5.71 -23.11
C ARG A 168 2.37 6.10 -21.94
N TYR A 169 1.54 5.18 -21.44
CA TYR A 169 0.65 5.43 -20.31
C TYR A 169 1.39 5.51 -18.98
N VAL A 170 2.51 4.79 -18.80
CA VAL A 170 3.42 4.93 -17.66
C VAL A 170 3.97 6.35 -17.60
N ILE A 171 4.52 6.86 -18.71
CA ILE A 171 5.05 8.24 -18.78
C ILE A 171 3.95 9.25 -18.50
N LYS A 172 2.75 9.03 -19.06
CA LYS A 172 1.60 9.91 -18.82
C LYS A 172 1.19 9.92 -17.35
N LYS A 173 1.17 8.76 -16.68
CA LYS A 173 0.83 8.64 -15.26
C LYS A 173 1.88 9.29 -14.38
N ALA A 174 3.16 9.13 -14.70
CA ALA A 174 4.24 9.81 -14.00
C ALA A 174 4.08 11.34 -14.04
N LYS A 175 3.75 11.90 -15.22
CA LYS A 175 3.48 13.34 -15.36
C LYS A 175 2.25 13.80 -14.58
N ALA A 176 1.16 13.03 -14.60
CA ALA A 176 -0.05 13.34 -13.84
C ALA A 176 0.20 13.31 -12.33
N ASN A 177 0.91 12.28 -11.84
CA ASN A 177 1.28 12.16 -10.43
C ASN A 177 2.20 13.29 -9.98
N ALA A 178 3.17 13.70 -10.81
CA ALA A 178 4.04 14.82 -10.51
C ALA A 178 3.25 16.14 -10.36
N ARG A 179 2.27 16.38 -11.25
CA ARG A 179 1.39 17.56 -11.15
C ARG A 179 0.53 17.52 -9.89
N LEU A 180 -0.11 16.38 -9.61
CA LEU A 180 -0.90 16.19 -8.39
C LEU A 180 -0.06 16.34 -7.12
N ALA A 181 1.21 15.93 -7.14
CA ALA A 181 2.11 16.10 -6.01
C ALA A 181 2.43 17.58 -5.77
N ILE A 182 2.67 18.35 -6.84
CA ILE A 182 2.89 19.80 -6.76
C ILE A 182 1.62 20.50 -6.26
N GLU A 183 0.46 20.17 -6.83
CA GLU A 183 -0.83 20.76 -6.43
C GLU A 183 -1.14 20.49 -4.95
N LYS A 184 -0.98 19.24 -4.49
CA LYS A 184 -1.11 18.89 -3.06
C LYS A 184 -0.09 19.59 -2.18
N GLN A 185 1.11 19.86 -2.68
CA GLN A 185 2.11 20.61 -1.93
C GLN A 185 1.70 22.08 -1.81
N LEU A 186 1.20 22.69 -2.90
CA LEU A 186 0.70 24.06 -2.90
C LEU A 186 -0.53 24.24 -2.01
N GLU A 187 -1.47 23.29 -2.05
CA GLU A 187 -2.65 23.27 -1.17
C GLU A 187 -2.22 23.23 0.31
N LYS A 188 -1.30 22.33 0.65
CA LYS A 188 -0.73 22.25 2.01
C LYS A 188 0.03 23.51 2.40
N GLU A 189 0.73 24.15 1.47
CA GLU A 189 1.42 25.43 1.73
C GLU A 189 0.41 26.56 1.99
N ALA A 190 -0.69 26.60 1.24
CA ALA A 190 -1.77 27.57 1.44
C ALA A 190 -2.45 27.38 2.80
N ASP A 191 -2.84 26.14 3.15
CA ASP A 191 -3.43 25.80 4.44
C ASP A 191 -2.49 26.13 5.61
N TYR A 192 -1.20 25.80 5.44
CA TYR A 192 -0.17 26.09 6.45
C TYR A 192 0.00 27.59 6.66
N ARG A 193 0.10 28.36 5.57
CA ARG A 193 0.20 29.81 5.62
C ARG A 193 -1.03 30.40 6.29
N GLN A 194 -2.24 30.06 5.87
CA GLN A 194 -3.47 30.56 6.49
C GLN A 194 -3.52 30.29 8.01
N ALA A 195 -3.07 29.11 8.45
CA ALA A 195 -3.10 28.73 9.86
C ALA A 195 -1.98 29.39 10.70
N LYS A 196 -0.82 29.70 10.10
CA LYS A 196 0.41 30.05 10.82
C LYS A 196 1.00 31.41 10.48
N GLU A 197 0.44 32.12 9.49
CA GLU A 197 0.95 33.41 8.99
C GLU A 197 1.14 34.45 10.08
N LYS A 198 0.25 34.48 11.09
CA LYS A 198 0.37 35.39 12.24
C LYS A 198 1.67 35.23 13.04
N PHE A 199 2.32 34.07 12.96
CA PHE A 199 3.59 33.76 13.62
C PHE A 199 4.81 33.93 12.70
N PHE A 200 4.62 34.23 11.41
CA PHE A 200 5.75 34.42 10.49
C PHE A 200 6.52 35.68 10.84
N GLY A 201 7.84 35.63 10.63
CA GLY A 201 8.77 36.67 11.08
C GLY A 201 9.14 36.61 12.58
N LEU A 202 8.57 35.69 13.37
CA LEU A 202 9.02 35.49 14.75
C LEU A 202 10.42 34.89 14.79
N MET A 203 11.32 35.61 15.44
CA MET A 203 12.71 35.20 15.64
C MET A 203 13.18 35.65 17.03
N PHE A 204 13.79 34.73 17.77
CA PHE A 204 14.37 34.95 19.08
C PHE A 204 15.88 34.74 19.00
N SER A 205 16.65 35.52 19.75
CA SER A 205 18.08 35.30 19.87
C SER A 205 18.61 35.70 21.23
N ASP A 206 19.61 34.96 21.72
CA ASP A 206 20.41 35.30 22.89
C ASP A 206 21.83 35.77 22.50
N GLY A 207 22.05 36.07 21.22
CA GLY A 207 23.34 36.47 20.65
C GLY A 207 24.17 35.32 20.09
N LEU A 208 24.01 34.10 20.61
CA LEU A 208 24.69 32.89 20.10
C LEU A 208 23.74 32.00 19.30
N ILE A 209 22.56 31.75 19.86
CA ILE A 209 21.50 30.92 19.28
C ILE A 209 20.46 31.85 18.67
N SER A 210 19.99 31.48 17.47
CA SER A 210 18.85 32.09 16.81
C SER A 210 17.76 31.04 16.64
N VAL A 211 16.56 31.33 17.12
CA VAL A 211 15.39 30.46 16.96
C VAL A 211 14.38 31.19 16.09
N ARG A 212 13.95 30.57 14.99
CA ARG A 212 12.95 31.15 14.08
C ARG A 212 11.86 30.16 13.73
N VAL A 213 10.67 30.67 13.41
CA VAL A 213 9.58 29.86 12.88
C VAL A 213 9.91 29.37 11.46
N LEU A 214 9.50 28.15 11.12
CA LEU A 214 9.56 27.66 9.74
C LEU A 214 8.32 28.14 8.98
N GLU A 215 8.50 28.90 7.91
CA GLU A 215 7.40 29.66 7.28
C GLU A 215 6.76 28.94 6.08
N SER A 216 7.27 27.76 5.72
CA SER A 216 6.76 26.97 4.60
C SER A 216 6.80 25.47 4.87
N VAL A 217 5.88 24.73 4.22
CA VAL A 217 5.88 23.26 4.26
C VAL A 217 7.16 22.72 3.62
N ALA A 218 7.65 23.35 2.55
CA ALA A 218 8.93 23.02 1.94
C ALA A 218 10.10 23.11 2.94
N GLU A 219 10.15 24.16 3.77
CA GLU A 219 11.14 24.29 4.84
C GLU A 219 11.02 23.21 5.92
N ILE A 220 9.80 22.89 6.36
CA ILE A 220 9.55 21.81 7.34
C ILE A 220 10.01 20.45 6.79
N VAL A 221 9.75 20.17 5.51
CA VAL A 221 10.22 18.95 4.85
C VAL A 221 11.74 18.92 4.72
N ALA A 222 12.36 20.06 4.35
CA ALA A 222 13.81 20.19 4.29
C ALA A 222 14.47 20.04 5.67
N GLU A 223 13.83 20.58 6.72
CA GLU A 223 14.24 20.44 8.12
C GLU A 223 14.24 18.96 8.54
N GLY A 224 13.14 18.24 8.32
CA GLY A 224 13.04 16.82 8.65
C GLY A 224 14.08 15.97 7.92
N ARG A 225 14.39 16.30 6.65
CA ARG A 225 15.45 15.62 5.89
C ARG A 225 16.85 15.91 6.45
N ALA A 226 17.16 17.17 6.76
CA ALA A 226 18.46 17.58 7.28
C ALA A 226 18.75 16.98 8.66
N MET A 227 17.74 17.00 9.52
CA MET A 227 17.83 16.53 10.91
C MET A 227 17.61 15.02 11.06
N LYS A 228 17.18 14.33 9.98
CA LYS A 228 16.87 12.90 9.95
C LYS A 228 15.86 12.49 11.03
N HIS A 229 14.86 13.33 11.27
CA HIS A 229 13.76 13.06 12.19
C HIS A 229 12.40 13.33 11.54
N CYS A 230 11.34 12.74 12.09
CA CYS A 230 10.01 12.70 11.46
C CYS A 230 9.18 13.97 11.68
N VAL A 231 9.77 15.16 11.56
CA VAL A 231 9.02 16.44 11.70
C VAL A 231 8.28 16.84 10.42
N ALA A 232 8.57 16.20 9.28
CA ALA A 232 7.95 16.51 7.98
C ALA A 232 6.42 16.40 7.97
N SER A 233 5.80 15.62 8.87
CA SER A 233 4.35 15.48 8.99
C SER A 233 3.67 16.50 9.92
N TYR A 234 4.44 17.35 10.60
CA TYR A 234 3.88 18.24 11.64
C TYR A 234 3.28 19.54 11.09
N HIS A 235 3.48 19.84 9.81
CA HIS A 235 2.84 20.97 9.13
C HIS A 235 1.31 20.94 9.22
N SER A 236 0.68 19.76 9.32
CA SER A 236 -0.77 19.64 9.38
C SER A 236 -1.36 19.75 10.80
N LYS A 237 -0.53 19.90 11.84
CA LYS A 237 -1.02 20.01 13.22
C LYS A 237 -1.43 21.44 13.53
N ALA A 238 -2.74 21.67 13.68
CA ALA A 238 -3.28 23.00 14.01
C ALA A 238 -2.73 23.55 15.33
N ASP A 239 -2.51 22.70 16.33
CA ASP A 239 -2.01 23.10 17.65
C ASP A 239 -0.47 23.17 17.77
N SER A 240 0.28 22.83 16.72
CA SER A 240 1.75 22.83 16.79
C SER A 240 2.36 24.01 16.02
N LEU A 241 3.36 24.66 16.59
CA LEU A 241 4.25 25.60 15.91
C LEU A 241 5.65 25.00 15.84
N ILE A 242 6.24 24.97 14.65
CA ILE A 242 7.56 24.38 14.42
C ILE A 242 8.59 25.48 14.27
N LEU A 243 9.62 25.44 15.11
CA LEU A 243 10.74 26.36 15.09
C LEU A 243 12.05 25.60 14.80
N THR A 244 13.03 26.30 14.26
CA THR A 244 14.39 25.80 14.06
C THR A 244 15.36 26.67 14.85
N ALA A 245 16.26 26.03 15.58
CA ALA A 245 17.37 26.68 16.27
C ALA A 245 18.64 26.58 15.42
N CYS A 246 19.34 27.69 15.26
CA CYS A 246 20.56 27.82 14.47
C CYS A 246 21.66 28.55 15.25
N ILE A 247 22.91 28.10 15.07
CA ILE A 247 24.13 28.80 15.48
C ILE A 247 24.94 29.06 14.21
N ASP A 248 25.36 30.32 13.96
CA ASP A 248 26.08 30.72 12.74
C ASP A 248 25.42 30.24 11.44
N GLY A 249 24.08 30.25 11.39
CA GLY A 249 23.30 29.76 10.25
C GLY A 249 23.26 28.22 10.10
N LYS A 250 23.92 27.46 10.97
CA LYS A 250 23.85 25.99 11.02
C LYS A 250 22.76 25.54 11.97
N LYS A 251 21.88 24.67 11.46
CA LYS A 251 20.76 24.08 12.20
C LYS A 251 21.26 23.12 13.28
N ILE A 252 20.79 23.31 14.51
CA ILE A 252 21.18 22.50 15.67
C ILE A 252 20.03 21.66 16.23
N GLU A 253 18.83 22.24 16.39
CA GLU A 253 17.63 21.54 16.87
C GLU A 253 16.36 22.03 16.19
N THR A 254 15.37 21.16 16.13
CA THR A 254 14.01 21.50 15.72
C THR A 254 13.09 21.41 16.92
N ILE A 255 12.27 22.44 17.12
CA ILE A 255 11.39 22.60 18.27
C ILE A 255 9.93 22.51 17.81
N GLU A 256 9.13 21.72 18.53
CA GLU A 256 7.67 21.69 18.43
C GLU A 256 7.08 22.33 19.69
N LEU A 257 6.37 23.44 19.51
CA LEU A 257 5.66 24.17 20.56
C LEU A 257 4.15 23.96 20.41
N SER A 258 3.46 23.66 21.51
CA SER A 258 1.99 23.64 21.56
C SER A 258 1.46 25.07 21.67
N LEU A 259 0.54 25.45 20.79
CA LEU A 259 -0.12 26.76 20.82
C LEU A 259 -1.17 26.83 21.94
N SER A 260 -1.87 25.75 22.23
CA SER A 260 -2.88 25.68 23.30
C SER A 260 -2.26 25.68 24.70
N GLN A 261 -1.15 24.96 24.88
CA GLN A 261 -0.47 24.86 26.16
C GLN A 261 0.65 25.89 26.33
N LEU A 262 0.98 26.63 25.26
CA LEU A 262 2.10 27.58 25.21
C LEU A 262 3.39 27.01 25.81
N ARG A 263 3.72 25.76 25.45
CA ARG A 263 4.92 25.07 25.98
C ARG A 263 5.62 24.27 24.90
N VAL A 264 6.92 24.04 25.09
CA VAL A 264 7.70 23.15 24.23
C VAL A 264 7.28 21.70 24.50
N ILE A 265 6.72 21.03 23.48
CA ILE A 265 6.41 19.59 23.54
C ILE A 265 7.69 18.78 23.30
N GLN A 266 8.48 19.20 22.33
CA GLN A 266 9.66 18.47 21.89
C GLN A 266 10.71 19.45 21.35
N SER A 267 11.98 19.23 21.71
CA SER A 267 13.12 19.82 21.01
C SER A 267 14.14 18.72 20.74
N ARG A 268 14.54 18.53 19.47
CA ARG A 268 15.46 17.46 19.07
C ARG A 268 16.42 17.92 17.99
N GLY A 269 17.69 17.57 18.18
CA GLY A 269 18.74 17.67 17.19
C GLY A 269 18.77 16.51 16.21
N LYS A 270 19.89 16.39 15.48
CA LYS A 270 20.09 15.38 14.45
C LYS A 270 19.92 13.96 15.01
N CYS A 271 19.18 13.11 14.28
CA CYS A 271 18.86 11.74 14.68
C CYS A 271 18.16 11.63 16.06
N ASN A 272 17.27 12.57 16.39
CA ASN A 272 16.52 12.60 17.65
C ASN A 272 17.36 12.71 18.93
N LYS A 273 18.60 13.22 18.84
CA LYS A 273 19.48 13.43 20.00
C LYS A 273 19.33 14.85 20.54
N CYS A 274 19.46 15.02 21.86
CA CYS A 274 19.61 16.35 22.44
C CYS A 274 21.02 16.88 22.14
N THR A 275 21.12 18.17 21.88
CA THR A 275 22.39 18.89 21.75
C THR A 275 22.83 19.44 23.12
N GLU A 276 24.08 19.88 23.22
CA GLU A 276 24.59 20.56 24.42
C GLU A 276 23.84 21.87 24.75
N TYR A 277 23.21 22.48 23.74
CA TYR A 277 22.42 23.71 23.86
C TYR A 277 20.94 23.48 24.16
N HIS A 278 20.51 22.23 24.34
CA HIS A 278 19.10 21.87 24.47
C HIS A 278 18.33 22.68 25.54
N SER A 279 18.88 22.77 26.76
CA SER A 279 18.25 23.53 27.84
C SER A 279 18.22 25.03 27.56
N GLN A 280 19.27 25.57 26.93
CA GLN A 280 19.34 26.98 26.55
C GLN A 280 18.29 27.32 25.48
N ILE A 281 18.08 26.45 24.49
CA ILE A 281 17.06 26.60 23.46
C ILE A 281 15.65 26.60 24.06
N ILE A 282 15.36 25.65 24.96
CA ILE A 282 14.05 25.58 25.63
C ILE A 282 13.81 26.87 26.43
N ASN A 283 14.78 27.28 27.25
CA ASN A 283 14.65 28.50 28.05
C ASN A 283 14.47 29.75 27.17
N LEU A 284 15.17 29.83 26.03
CA LEU A 284 15.04 30.96 25.09
C LEU A 284 13.64 31.02 24.49
N VAL A 285 13.06 29.89 24.09
CA VAL A 285 11.68 29.84 23.57
C VAL A 285 10.68 30.16 24.68
N GLU A 286 10.83 29.57 25.87
CA GLU A 286 9.92 29.77 26.99
C GLU A 286 9.92 31.23 27.50
N SER A 287 11.09 31.88 27.55
CA SER A 287 11.22 33.28 27.95
C SER A 287 10.54 34.25 26.97
N ASN A 288 10.29 33.83 25.73
CA ASN A 288 9.67 34.63 24.68
C ASN A 288 8.24 34.18 24.33
N ILE A 289 7.61 33.33 25.15
CA ILE A 289 6.22 32.87 24.96
C ILE A 289 5.24 34.05 24.86
N SER A 290 5.46 35.15 25.58
CA SER A 290 4.60 36.33 25.55
C SER A 290 4.42 36.89 24.13
N GLN A 291 5.49 36.91 23.32
CA GLN A 291 5.42 37.38 21.93
C GLN A 291 4.58 36.44 21.04
N ILE A 292 4.61 35.12 21.32
CA ILE A 292 3.77 34.13 20.62
C ILE A 292 2.30 34.32 21.03
N GLN A 293 2.05 34.61 22.32
CA GLN A 293 0.73 34.84 22.87
C GLN A 293 0.08 36.12 22.31
N GLU A 294 0.84 37.20 22.15
CA GLU A 294 0.37 38.43 21.51
C GLU A 294 -0.10 38.17 20.07
N ARG A 295 0.66 37.38 19.30
CA ARG A 295 0.28 36.97 17.94
C ARG A 295 -0.89 35.99 17.88
N LEU A 296 -1.16 35.26 18.97
CA LEU A 296 -2.32 34.38 19.08
C LEU A 296 -3.62 35.17 19.23
N ALA A 297 -3.57 36.31 19.94
CA ALA A 297 -4.71 37.17 20.26
C ALA A 297 -5.04 38.20 19.17
N ALA A 298 -4.09 38.48 18.26
CA ALA A 298 -4.27 39.31 17.06
C ALA A 298 -4.93 38.52 15.91
#